data_AF-X1JVY8-F1
#
_entry.id   AF-X1JVY8-F1
#
_cell.length_a   1.000
_cell.length_b   1.000
_cell.length_c   1.000
_cell.angle_alpha   90.00
_cell.angle_beta   90.00
_cell.angle_gamma   90.00
#
_symmetry.space_group_name_H-M   'P 1'
#
loop_
_entity.id
_entity.type
_entity.pdbx_description
1 polymer ?
#
loop_
_entity_poly.entity_id
_entity_poly.type
_entity_poly.pdbx_seq_one_letter_code
_entity_poly.pdbx_strand_id
1 'polypeptide(L)'
;YDIVQNSKDTDAIILSDEVYSAVKSLYKFNIDNIYENKIITGQFRRIEQMLYDIFYFFLEVVKNSKRGKRRPRRYHGEAISVFYEFLSDMNYLPNESDEQIISDFVAG
;
A
#
# COMPACT_ATOMS: atom_id res chain seq x y z
N TYR A 1 0.77 4.31 -31.75
CA TYR A 1 1.35 5.24 -32.75
C TYR A 1 1.57 6.61 -32.13
N ASP A 2 0.55 7.18 -31.47
CA ASP A 2 0.61 8.49 -30.79
C ASP A 2 1.83 8.66 -29.85
N ILE A 3 1.92 7.84 -28.79
CA ILE A 3 3.02 7.93 -27.81
C ILE A 3 4.39 7.80 -28.48
N VAL A 4 4.57 6.82 -29.35
CA VAL A 4 5.86 6.54 -30.02
C VAL A 4 6.30 7.71 -30.90
N GLN A 5 5.37 8.39 -31.57
CA GLN A 5 5.69 9.54 -32.42
C GLN A 5 5.97 10.79 -31.59
N ASN A 6 5.17 11.06 -30.56
CA ASN A 6 5.29 12.28 -29.77
C ASN A 6 6.42 12.23 -28.73
N SER A 7 6.85 11.02 -28.34
CA SER A 7 7.94 10.81 -27.37
C SER A 7 9.31 10.65 -28.05
N LYS A 8 9.35 10.62 -29.39
CA LYS A 8 10.57 10.33 -30.14
C LYS A 8 11.62 11.40 -29.89
N ASP A 9 12.87 10.97 -29.64
CA ASP A 9 14.02 11.85 -29.39
C ASP A 9 13.85 12.75 -28.15
N THR A 10 12.97 12.35 -27.22
CA THR A 10 12.77 12.98 -25.92
C THR A 10 12.96 11.95 -24.81
N ASP A 11 13.43 12.36 -23.63
CA ASP A 11 13.51 11.50 -22.44
C ASP A 11 12.17 11.48 -21.65
N ALA A 12 11.05 11.60 -22.36
CA ALA A 12 9.73 11.69 -21.76
C ALA A 12 8.69 10.89 -22.55
N ILE A 13 7.69 10.37 -21.84
CA ILE A 13 6.49 9.78 -22.47
C ILE A 13 5.49 10.90 -22.70
N ILE A 14 5.27 11.24 -23.96
CA ILE A 14 4.43 12.36 -24.39
C ILE A 14 3.22 11.82 -25.15
N LEU A 15 2.04 12.27 -24.74
CA LEU A 15 0.78 12.08 -25.47
C LEU A 15 0.56 13.30 -26.38
N SER A 16 -0.15 13.12 -27.49
CA SER A 16 -0.65 14.29 -28.21
C SER A 16 -1.65 15.08 -27.37
N ASP A 17 -1.81 16.37 -27.68
CA ASP A 17 -2.77 17.24 -26.99
C ASP A 17 -4.19 16.70 -27.03
N GLU A 18 -4.59 16.05 -28.13
CA GLU A 18 -5.91 15.43 -28.30
C GLU A 18 -6.09 14.26 -27.33
N VAL A 19 -5.14 13.32 -27.33
CA VAL A 19 -5.20 12.14 -26.47
C VAL A 19 -5.09 12.54 -25.00
N TYR A 20 -4.21 13.50 -24.67
CA TYR A 20 -4.10 14.06 -23.33
C TYR A 20 -5.44 14.67 -22.87
N SER A 21 -6.08 15.47 -23.72
CA SER A 21 -7.37 16.10 -23.41
C SER A 21 -8.49 15.06 -23.19
N ALA A 22 -8.51 13.99 -23.98
CA ALA A 22 -9.46 12.90 -23.81
C ALA A 22 -9.22 12.14 -22.49
N VAL A 23 -7.96 11.81 -22.17
CA VAL A 23 -7.58 11.14 -20.91
C VAL A 23 -7.92 12.02 -19.70
N LYS A 24 -7.64 13.32 -19.78
CA LYS A 24 -7.98 14.28 -18.72
C LYS A 24 -9.49 14.37 -18.49
N SER A 25 -10.28 14.37 -19.56
CA SER A 25 -11.75 14.36 -19.49
C SER A 25 -12.28 13.07 -18.86
N LEU A 26 -11.71 11.92 -19.23
CA LEU A 26 -12.05 10.62 -18.65
C LEU A 26 -11.68 10.56 -17.16
N TYR A 27 -10.49 11.04 -16.79
CA TYR A 27 -10.06 11.12 -15.40
C TYR A 27 -11.03 11.96 -14.57
N LYS A 28 -11.39 13.15 -15.06
CA LYS A 28 -12.36 14.02 -14.39
C LYS A 28 -13.72 13.34 -14.22
N PHE A 29 -14.23 12.71 -15.27
CA PHE A 29 -15.47 11.96 -15.19
C PHE A 29 -15.42 10.87 -14.11
N ASN A 30 -14.31 10.13 -14.03
CA ASN A 30 -14.13 9.08 -13.02
C ASN A 30 -14.05 9.64 -11.59
N ILE A 31 -13.35 10.76 -11.38
CA ILE A 31 -13.32 11.43 -10.06
C ILE A 31 -14.75 11.80 -9.63
N ASP A 32 -15.46 12.56 -10.48
CA ASP A 32 -16.76 13.14 -10.15
C ASP A 32 -17.84 12.05 -9.92
N ASN A 33 -17.73 10.88 -10.58
CA ASN A 33 -18.80 9.86 -10.56
C ASN A 33 -18.47 8.59 -9.78
N ILE A 34 -17.18 8.26 -9.63
CA ILE A 34 -16.75 7.01 -9.00
C ILE A 34 -16.08 7.32 -7.66
N TYR A 35 -14.98 8.08 -7.68
CA TYR A 35 -14.16 8.27 -6.47
C TYR A 35 -14.79 9.21 -5.44
N GLU A 36 -15.55 10.22 -5.87
CA GLU A 36 -16.30 11.11 -4.98
C GLU A 36 -17.70 10.58 -4.61
N ASN A 37 -18.04 9.37 -5.04
CA ASN A 37 -19.32 8.76 -4.72
C ASN A 37 -19.51 8.65 -3.19
N LYS A 38 -20.68 9.08 -2.68
CA LYS A 38 -21.01 9.07 -1.24
C LYS A 38 -20.88 7.70 -0.58
N ILE A 39 -21.11 6.62 -1.33
CA ILE A 39 -20.96 5.25 -0.84
C ILE A 39 -19.48 4.95 -0.58
N ILE A 40 -18.60 5.31 -1.52
CA ILE A 40 -17.16 5.07 -1.44
C ILE A 40 -16.53 5.98 -0.38
N THR A 41 -16.81 7.29 -0.44
CA THR A 41 -16.36 8.29 0.55
C THR A 41 -16.81 7.95 1.98
N GLY A 42 -18.00 7.37 2.15
CA GLY A 42 -18.48 6.89 3.44
C GLY A 42 -17.70 5.70 4.03
N GLN A 43 -16.99 4.92 3.21
CA GLN A 43 -16.16 3.80 3.69
C GLN A 43 -14.72 4.21 4.04
N PHE A 44 -14.23 5.37 3.57
CA PHE A 44 -12.83 5.77 3.76
C PHE A 44 -12.41 5.77 5.23
N ARG A 45 -13.24 6.36 6.11
CA ARG A 45 -12.95 6.39 7.55
C ARG A 45 -12.85 4.98 8.15
N ARG A 46 -13.66 4.04 7.66
CA ARG A 46 -13.62 2.65 8.11
C ARG A 46 -12.35 1.95 7.62
N ILE A 47 -11.96 2.18 6.37
CA ILE A 47 -10.72 1.64 5.79
C ILE A 47 -9.51 2.17 6.54
N GLU A 48 -9.46 3.48 6.79
CA GLU A 48 -8.41 4.12 7.58
C GLU A 48 -8.29 3.50 8.97
N GLN A 49 -9.42 3.30 9.67
CA GLN A 49 -9.41 2.66 10.99
C GLN A 49 -8.93 1.20 10.92
N MET A 50 -9.33 0.43 9.91
CA MET A 50 -8.87 -0.96 9.76
C MET A 50 -7.37 -1.02 9.52
N LEU A 51 -6.82 -0.16 8.65
CA LEU A 51 -5.38 -0.08 8.41
C LEU A 51 -4.62 0.35 9.66
N TYR A 52 -5.15 1.32 10.40
CA TYR A 52 -4.61 1.74 11.68
C TYR A 52 -4.56 0.57 12.67
N ASP A 53 -5.68 -0.12 12.88
CA ASP A 53 -5.77 -1.21 13.86
C ASP A 53 -4.83 -2.36 13.51
N ILE A 54 -4.76 -2.75 12.22
CA ILE A 54 -3.85 -3.78 11.74
C ILE A 54 -2.40 -3.36 11.95
N PHE A 55 -2.04 -2.14 11.54
CA PHE A 55 -0.68 -1.62 11.69
C PHE A 55 -0.24 -1.63 13.15
N TYR A 56 -1.03 -1.06 14.05
CA TYR A 56 -0.65 -0.97 15.46
C TYR A 56 -0.66 -2.34 16.16
N PHE A 57 -1.56 -3.24 15.77
CA PHE A 57 -1.55 -4.62 16.26
C PHE A 57 -0.22 -5.31 15.93
N PHE A 58 0.20 -5.31 14.66
CA PHE A 58 1.45 -5.95 14.27
C PHE A 58 2.69 -5.22 14.77
N LEU A 59 2.62 -3.89 14.93
CA LEU A 59 3.68 -3.12 15.58
C LEU A 59 3.89 -3.55 17.04
N GLU A 60 2.81 -3.86 17.75
CA GLU A 60 2.91 -4.43 19.10
C GLU A 60 3.54 -5.84 19.05
N VAL A 61 3.12 -6.68 18.10
CA VAL A 61 3.66 -8.03 17.92
C VAL A 61 5.16 -8.02 17.63
N VAL A 62 5.61 -7.19 16.69
CA VAL A 62 7.03 -7.14 16.27
C VAL A 62 7.93 -6.66 17.41
N LYS A 63 7.50 -5.64 18.15
CA LYS A 63 8.24 -5.11 19.32
C LYS A 63 8.36 -6.15 20.42
N ASN A 64 7.27 -6.83 20.77
CA ASN A 64 7.26 -7.80 21.86
C ASN A 64 7.89 -9.15 21.50
N SER A 65 7.82 -9.55 20.23
CA SER A 65 8.53 -10.72 19.70
C SER A 65 10.02 -10.46 19.48
N LYS A 66 10.48 -9.20 19.57
CA LYS A 66 11.83 -8.77 19.18
C LYS A 66 12.14 -9.20 17.73
N ARG A 67 11.26 -8.82 16.80
CA ARG A 67 11.30 -9.23 15.38
C ARG A 67 11.32 -10.74 15.22
N GLY A 68 10.36 -11.44 15.83
CA GLY A 68 10.21 -12.89 15.69
C GLY A 68 11.20 -13.76 16.47
N LYS A 69 12.22 -13.18 17.13
CA LYS A 69 13.18 -13.92 17.98
C LYS A 69 12.52 -14.61 19.18
N ARG A 70 11.31 -14.19 19.55
CA ARG A 70 10.47 -14.78 20.59
C ARG A 70 9.05 -14.92 20.06
N ARG A 71 8.31 -15.91 20.55
CA ARG A 71 6.89 -16.12 20.21
C ARG A 71 6.01 -16.03 21.48
N PRO A 72 5.58 -14.82 21.90
CA PRO A 72 4.75 -14.65 23.08
C PRO A 72 3.40 -15.37 22.93
N ARG A 73 2.99 -16.15 23.93
CA ARG A 73 1.74 -16.96 23.89
C ARG A 73 0.46 -16.16 23.64
N ARG A 74 0.46 -14.86 23.97
CA ARG A 74 -0.70 -13.99 23.76
C ARG A 74 -1.03 -13.77 22.28
N TYR A 75 -0.06 -13.90 21.39
CA TYR A 75 -0.25 -13.76 19.96
C TYR A 75 -0.38 -15.13 19.33
N HIS A 76 -1.53 -15.38 18.71
CA HIS A 76 -1.87 -16.65 18.09
C HIS A 76 -2.86 -16.41 16.95
N GLY A 77 -3.04 -17.43 16.10
CA GLY A 77 -3.89 -17.35 14.92
C GLY A 77 -3.09 -17.29 13.62
N GLU A 78 -3.78 -17.53 12.51
CA GLU A 78 -3.18 -17.66 11.18
C GLU A 78 -2.39 -16.41 10.77
N ALA A 79 -2.96 -15.22 10.98
CA ALA A 79 -2.31 -13.95 10.64
C ALA A 79 -0.98 -13.73 11.41
N ILE A 80 -0.88 -14.21 12.65
CA ILE A 80 0.37 -14.16 13.43
C ILE A 80 1.40 -15.16 12.88
N SER A 81 0.97 -16.35 12.48
CA SER A 81 1.85 -17.34 11.85
C SER A 81 2.44 -16.81 10.56
N VAL A 82 1.60 -16.28 9.67
CA VAL A 82 2.00 -15.67 8.40
C VAL A 82 2.96 -14.50 8.65
N PHE A 83 2.70 -13.65 9.65
CA PHE A 83 3.61 -12.57 9.99
C PHE A 83 4.98 -13.07 10.45
N TYR A 84 5.05 -14.16 11.21
CA TYR A 84 6.35 -14.72 11.61
C TYR A 84 7.11 -15.38 10.45
N GLU A 85 6.41 -15.97 9.48
CA GLU A 85 7.01 -16.48 8.24
C GLU A 85 7.54 -15.32 7.39
N PHE A 86 6.76 -14.25 7.23
CA PHE A 86 7.22 -13.02 6.59
C PHE A 86 8.51 -12.47 7.22
N LEU A 87 8.57 -12.40 8.55
CA LEU A 87 9.76 -11.93 9.26
C LEU A 87 10.98 -12.84 9.05
N SER A 88 10.79 -14.15 8.84
CA SER A 88 11.92 -15.05 8.54
C SER A 88 12.43 -14.89 7.11
N ASP A 89 11.56 -14.51 6.18
CA ASP A 89 11.88 -14.50 4.75
C ASP A 89 12.53 -13.19 4.29
N MET A 90 12.11 -12.05 4.84
CA MET A 90 12.46 -10.71 4.33
C MET A 90 13.87 -10.22 4.71
N ASN A 91 14.61 -10.92 5.58
CA ASN A 91 16.01 -10.60 5.95
C ASN A 91 16.29 -9.12 6.32
N TYR A 92 15.40 -8.50 7.09
CA TYR A 92 15.56 -7.11 7.53
C TYR A 92 16.86 -6.86 8.32
N LEU A 93 17.54 -5.76 7.99
CA LEU A 93 18.72 -5.27 8.67
C LEU A 93 18.38 -4.75 10.09
N PRO A 94 19.36 -4.79 11.02
CA PRO A 94 19.13 -4.34 12.39
C PRO A 94 18.73 -2.86 12.53
N ASN A 95 19.10 -2.01 11.56
CA ASN A 95 18.84 -0.57 11.58
C ASN A 95 17.52 -0.16 10.93
N GLU A 96 16.83 -1.06 10.23
CA GLU A 96 15.49 -0.78 9.70
C GLU A 96 14.52 -0.61 10.86
N SER A 97 13.53 0.28 10.73
CA SER A 97 12.57 0.54 11.80
C SER A 97 11.54 -0.58 11.87
N ASP A 98 10.96 -0.79 13.06
CA ASP A 98 9.85 -1.74 13.20
C ASP A 98 8.64 -1.28 12.38
N GLU A 99 8.43 0.04 12.29
CA GLU A 99 7.37 0.66 11.50
C GLU A 99 7.50 0.38 9.99
N GLN A 100 8.72 0.33 9.45
CA GLN A 100 8.95 -0.05 8.05
C GLN A 100 8.57 -1.51 7.82
N ILE A 101 9.01 -2.41 8.70
CA ILE A 101 8.71 -3.84 8.63
C ILE A 101 7.20 -4.10 8.61
N ILE A 102 6.45 -3.37 9.45
CA ILE A 102 4.98 -3.50 9.46
C ILE A 102 4.35 -2.90 8.22
N SER A 103 4.86 -1.77 7.74
CA SER A 103 4.35 -1.15 6.51
C SER A 103 4.48 -2.10 5.31
N ASP A 104 5.63 -2.77 5.19
CA ASP A 104 5.87 -3.75 4.13
C ASP A 104 4.94 -4.97 4.26
N PHE A 105 4.71 -5.46 5.48
CA PHE A 105 3.81 -6.58 5.72
C PHE A 105 2.33 -6.25 5.43
N VAL A 106 1.88 -5.03 5.74
CA VAL A 106 0.49 -4.63 5.54
C VAL A 106 0.21 -4.26 4.09
N ALA A 107 1.22 -3.77 3.35
CA ALA A 107 1.08 -3.34 1.96
C ALA A 107 1.38 -4.43 0.92
N GLY A 108 2.17 -5.46 1.29
CA GLY A 108 2.53 -6.59 0.43
C GLY A 108 1.49 -7.70 0.42
#